data_AF-A0A935AT49-F1
#
_entry.id   AF-A0A935AT49-F1
#
_cell.length_a   1.000
_cell.length_b   1.000
_cell.length_c   1.000
_cell.angle_alpha   90.00
_cell.angle_beta   90.00
_cell.angle_gamma   90.00
#
_symmetry.space_group_name_H-M   'P 1'
#
loop_
_entity.id
_entity.type
_entity.pdbx_description
1 polymer ?
#
loop_
_entity_poly.entity_id
_entity_poly.type
_entity_poly.pdbx_seq_one_letter_code
_entity_poly.pdbx_strand_id
1 'polypeptide(L)' 'MRTVIDIDDASLEAAKKVLGTTTKVETVNRALAEVANREVRLSFLAHLDVAGRDLSDESVMSSAWR' A
#
# COMPACT_ATOMS: atom_id res chain seq x y z
N MET A 1 -5.54 23.03 -6.42
CA MET A 1 -6.83 23.03 -7.17
C MET A 1 -7.94 22.67 -6.19
N ARG A 2 -9.12 23.29 -6.30
CA ARG A 2 -10.28 22.96 -5.46
C ARG A 2 -11.33 22.27 -6.32
N THR A 3 -11.68 21.04 -5.96
CA THR A 3 -12.69 20.25 -6.63
C THR A 3 -13.89 20.14 -5.69
N VAL A 4 -15.10 20.37 -6.19
CA VAL A 4 -16.34 20.16 -5.44
C VAL A 4 -16.92 18.83 -5.90
N ILE A 5 -17.10 17.92 -4.96
CA ILE A 5 -17.68 16.60 -5.17
C ILE A 5 -18.59 16.27 -3.98
N ASP A 6 -19.65 15.53 -4.25
CA ASP A 6 -20.46 14.93 -3.20
C ASP A 6 -19.77 13.66 -2.70
N ILE A 7 -19.73 13.50 -1.38
CA ILE A 7 -19.10 12.36 -0.73
C ILE A 7 -20.11 11.81 0.27
N ASP A 8 -20.32 10.49 0.24
CA ASP A 8 -21.09 9.80 1.26
C ASP A 8 -20.41 9.95 2.63
N ASP A 9 -21.10 10.59 3.58
CA ASP A 9 -20.54 10.91 4.89
C ASP A 9 -20.25 9.63 5.69
N ALA A 10 -21.02 8.55 5.52
CA ALA A 10 -20.75 7.29 6.21
C ALA A 10 -19.42 6.66 5.76
N SER A 11 -19.16 6.64 4.46
CA SER A 11 -17.90 6.19 3.87
C SER A 11 -16.73 7.07 4.31
N LEU A 12 -16.94 8.39 4.37
CA LEU A 12 -15.92 9.34 4.82
C LEU A 12 -15.55 9.12 6.29
N GLU A 13 -16.54 8.91 7.17
CA GLU A 13 -16.30 8.62 8.58
C GLU A 13 -15.63 7.25 8.80
N ALA A 14 -15.99 6.25 8.01
CA ALA A 14 -15.29 4.96 8.02
C ALA A 14 -13.81 5.12 7.63
N ALA A 15 -13.54 5.86 6.55
CA ALA A 15 -12.18 6.15 6.12
C ALA A 15 -11.39 6.95 7.16
N LYS A 16 -12.01 7.93 7.82
CA LYS A 16 -11.37 8.68 8.93
C LYS A 16 -10.89 7.77 10.05
N LYS A 17 -11.73 6.82 10.48
CA LYS A 17 -11.39 5.87 11.54
C LYS A 17 -10.21 4.98 11.14
N VAL A 18 -10.24 4.45 9.92
CA VAL A 18 -9.17 3.57 9.41
C VAL A 18 -7.86 4.33 9.23
N LEU A 19 -7.92 5.54 8.68
CA LEU A 19 -6.72 6.33 8.35
C LEU A 19 -6.22 7.17 9.54
N GLY A 20 -7.01 7.32 10.60
CA GLY A 20 -6.69 8.17 11.75
C GLY A 20 -6.64 9.66 11.40
N THR A 21 -7.45 10.11 10.43
CA THR A 21 -7.47 11.49 9.95
C THR A 21 -8.57 12.30 10.62
N THR A 22 -8.39 13.61 10.69
CA THR A 22 -9.33 14.50 11.39
C THR A 22 -10.19 15.34 10.43
N THR A 23 -9.63 15.71 9.26
CA THR A 23 -10.32 16.59 8.30
C THR A 23 -10.75 15.86 7.04
N LYS A 24 -11.85 16.30 6.40
CA LYS A 24 -12.37 15.68 5.16
C LYS A 24 -11.29 15.67 4.06
N VAL A 25 -10.55 16.78 3.90
CA VAL A 25 -9.49 16.92 2.88
C VAL A 25 -8.33 15.96 3.14
N GLU A 26 -7.89 15.86 4.39
CA GLU A 26 -6.84 14.92 4.78
C GLU A 26 -7.26 13.48 4.49
N THR A 27 -8.49 13.09 4.85
CA THR A 27 -9.03 11.75 4.60
C THR A 27 -9.03 11.42 3.12
N VAL A 28 -9.53 12.31 2.27
CA VAL A 28 -9.61 12.08 0.82
C VAL A 28 -8.21 11.95 0.22
N ASN A 29 -7.29 12.86 0.55
CA ASN A 29 -5.92 12.81 0.02
C ASN A 29 -5.18 11.54 0.45
N ARG A 30 -5.32 11.14 1.73
CA ARG A 30 -4.69 9.91 2.24
C ARG A 30 -5.32 8.66 1.65
N ALA A 31 -6.64 8.61 1.50
CA ALA A 31 -7.32 7.49 0.86
C ALA A 31 -6.84 7.29 -0.59
N LEU A 32 -6.72 8.37 -1.37
CA LEU A 32 -6.21 8.32 -2.74
C LEU A 32 -4.75 7.83 -2.79
N ALA A 33 -3.90 8.34 -1.89
CA ALA A 33 -2.52 7.88 -1.78
C ALA A 33 -2.42 6.40 -1.40
N GLU A 34 -3.26 5.92 -0.47
CA GLU A 34 -3.30 4.52 -0.07
C GLU A 34 -3.71 3.58 -1.20
N VAL A 35 -4.67 4.00 -2.04
CA VAL A 35 -5.09 3.24 -3.23
C VAL A 35 -3.97 3.23 -4.27
N ALA A 36 -3.35 4.37 -4.56
CA ALA A 36 -2.23 4.43 -5.51
C ALA A 36 -1.05 3.55 -5.08
N ASN A 37 -0.73 3.55 -3.78
CA ASN A 37 0.36 2.74 -3.22
C ASN A 37 0.01 1.25 -3.07
N ARG A 38 -1.25 0.86 -3.27
CA ARG A 38 -1.68 -0.54 -3.13
C ARG A 38 -0.96 -1.45 -4.12
N GLU A 39 -0.90 -1.05 -5.40
CA GLU A 39 -0.23 -1.83 -6.44
C GLU A 39 1.27 -1.93 -6.20
N VAL A 40 1.90 -0.86 -5.73
CA VAL A 40 3.34 -0.87 -5.37
C VAL A 40 3.61 -1.87 -4.25
N ARG A 41 2.78 -1.89 -3.19
CA ARG A 41 2.91 -2.87 -2.10
C ARG A 41 2.68 -4.30 -2.58
N LEU A 42 1.69 -4.54 -3.44
CA LEU A 42 1.43 -5.88 -3.99
C LEU A 42 2.58 -6.36 -4.89
N SER A 43 3.10 -5.49 -5.76
CA SER A 43 4.26 -5.79 -6.60
C SER A 43 5.50 -6.07 -5.75
N PHE A 44 5.70 -5.32 -4.68
CA PHE A 44 6.83 -5.54 -3.78
C PHE A 44 6.71 -6.89 -3.05
N LEU A 45 5.52 -7.25 -2.57
CA LEU A 45 5.27 -8.57 -1.97
C LEU A 45 5.52 -9.71 -2.98
N ALA A 46 5.08 -9.56 -4.22
CA ALA A 46 5.36 -10.54 -5.27
C ALA A 46 6.87 -10.68 -5.53
N HIS A 47 7.61 -9.56 -5.51
CA HIS A 47 9.06 -9.59 -5.65
C HIS A 47 9.74 -10.28 -4.46
N LEU A 48 9.29 -10.03 -3.23
CA LEU A 48 9.80 -10.71 -2.04
C LEU A 48 9.52 -12.21 -2.05
N ASP A 49 8.38 -12.67 -2.58
CA ASP A 49 8.09 -14.10 -2.71
C ASP A 49 9.07 -14.77 -3.68
N VAL A 50 9.37 -14.13 -4.82
CA VAL A 50 10.37 -14.64 -5.77
C VAL A 50 11.76 -14.66 -5.13
N ALA A 51 12.19 -13.56 -4.52
CA ALA A 51 13.49 -13.48 -3.85
C ALA A 51 13.60 -14.47 -2.69
N GLY A 52 12.52 -14.67 -1.93
CA GLY A 52 12.47 -15.61 -0.82
C GLY A 52 12.68 -17.06 -1.25
N ARG A 53 12.20 -17.45 -2.43
CA ARG A 53 12.44 -18.79 -2.99
C ARG A 53 13.92 -19.00 -3.30
N ASP A 54 14.56 -18.04 -3.96
CA ASP A 54 16.00 -18.12 -4.28
C ASP A 54 16.87 -18.12 -3.01
N LEU A 55 16.50 -17.30 -2.01
CA LEU A 55 17.18 -17.25 -0.70
C LEU A 55 16.98 -18.52 0.14
N SER A 56 15.93 -19.30 -0.15
CA SER A 56 15.66 -20.58 0.52
C SER A 56 16.33 -21.78 -0.15
N ASP A 57 16.96 -21.59 -1.32
CA ASP A 57 17.67 -22.63 -2.04
C ASP A 57 19.15 -22.71 -1.59
N GLU A 58 19.48 -23.81 -0.91
CA GLU A 58 20.83 -24.10 -0.39
C GLU A 58 21.91 -24.10 -1.49
N SER A 59 21.57 -24.53 -2.70
CA SER A 59 22.50 -24.58 -3.83
C SER A 59 22.80 -23.18 -4.38
N VAL A 60 21.78 -22.32 -4.45
CA VAL A 60 21.92 -20.91 -4.84
C VAL A 60 22.74 -20.17 -3.80
N MET A 61 22.39 -20.30 -2.52
CA MET A 61 23.09 -19.63 -1.42
C MET A 61 24.56 -20.06 -1.33
N SER A 62 24.87 -21.35 -1.43
CA SER A 62 26.26 -21.83 -1.39
C SER A 62 27.12 -21.39 -2.59
N SER A 63 26.50 -21.07 -3.73
CA SER A 63 27.20 -20.54 -4.91
C SER A 63 27.46 -19.04 -4.84
N ALA A 64 26.66 -18.28 -4.10
CA ALA A 64 26.76 -16.82 -3.98
C ALA A 64 27.89 -16.33 -3.05
N TRP A 65 28.41 -17.20 -2.17
CA TRP A 65 29.47 -16.88 -1.20
C TRP A 65 30.87 -17.42 -1.62
N ARG A 66 31.03 -17.90 -2.85
CA ARG A 66 32.35 -18.20 -3.45
C ARG A 66 32.89 -17.00 -4.20
#